data_AF-A0A1T4XRG0-F1
#
_entry.id   AF-A0A1T4XRG0-F1
#
_cell.length_a   1.000
_cell.length_b   1.000
_cell.length_c   1.000
_cell.angle_alpha   90.00
_cell.angle_beta   90.00
_cell.angle_gamma   90.00
#
_symmetry.space_group_name_H-M   'P 1'
#
loop_
_entity.id
_entity.type
_entity.pdbx_description
1 polymer ?
#
loop_
_entity_poly.entity_id
_entity_poly.type
_entity_poly.pdbx_seq_one_letter_code
_entity_poly.pdbx_strand_id
1 'polypeptide(L)'
;MAGKIKNYTDDFKKQIVALKQNGKSTSEISREYQIAKSTIIKWVNDYSNSGSFKAKDNRTEEENELIRLREENKQLMMENDILKQAALIMARK
;
A
#
# COMPACT_ATOMS: atom_id res chain seq x y z
N MET A 1 10.15 8.47 16.46
CA MET A 1 10.86 9.24 15.42
C MET A 1 10.51 8.61 14.07
N ALA A 2 9.68 9.25 13.25
CA ALA A 2 9.41 8.75 11.90
C ALA A 2 10.68 8.89 11.07
N GLY A 3 11.30 7.78 10.68
CA GLY A 3 12.48 7.80 9.82
C GLY A 3 12.15 8.47 8.49
N LYS A 4 13.08 9.27 7.97
CA LYS A 4 12.92 9.95 6.66
C LYS A 4 12.68 8.90 5.57
N ILE A 5 11.53 8.97 4.92
CA ILE A 5 11.17 8.05 3.82
C ILE A 5 12.11 8.35 2.64
N LYS A 6 12.99 7.41 2.32
CA LYS A 6 13.82 7.46 1.11
C LYS A 6 12.95 7.02 -0.07
N ASN A 7 12.71 7.92 -1.01
CA ASN A 7 12.02 7.60 -2.26
C ASN A 7 13.04 7.11 -3.28
N TYR A 8 12.79 5.93 -3.84
CA TYR A 8 13.60 5.34 -4.90
C TYR A 8 12.79 5.31 -6.20
N THR A 9 13.45 5.55 -7.32
CA THR A 9 12.83 5.43 -8.64
C THR A 9 12.54 3.97 -8.97
N ASP A 10 11.57 3.71 -9.84
CA ASP A 10 11.21 2.34 -10.20
C ASP A 10 12.32 1.65 -11.00
N ASP A 11 13.08 2.37 -11.82
CA ASP A 11 14.26 1.83 -12.50
C ASP A 11 15.32 1.36 -11.51
N PHE A 12 15.57 2.14 -10.45
CA PHE A 12 16.51 1.73 -9.42
C PHE A 12 16.01 0.47 -8.69
N LYS A 13 14.72 0.41 -8.32
CA LYS A 13 14.15 -0.78 -7.69
C LYS A 13 14.27 -2.01 -8.61
N LYS A 14 14.01 -1.87 -9.91
CA LYS A 14 14.20 -2.95 -10.91
C LYS A 14 15.63 -3.45 -10.94
N GLN A 15 16.61 -2.56 -10.91
CA GLN A 15 18.03 -2.96 -10.86
C GLN A 15 18.32 -3.79 -9.60
N ILE A 16 17.82 -3.37 -8.44
CA ILE A 16 17.98 -4.11 -7.18
C ILE A 16 17.32 -5.50 -7.23
N VAL A 17 16.12 -5.59 -7.80
CA VAL A 17 15.43 -6.88 -8.00
C VAL A 17 16.23 -7.77 -8.96
N ALA A 18 16.71 -7.24 -10.07
CA ALA A 18 17.53 -7.98 -11.03
C ALA A 18 18.83 -8.51 -10.40
N LEU A 19 19.52 -7.71 -9.57
CA LEU A 19 20.69 -8.17 -8.81
C LEU A 19 20.36 -9.35 -7.90
N LYS A 20 19.19 -9.33 -7.25
CA LYS A 20 18.75 -10.42 -6.39
C LYS A 20 18.41 -11.68 -7.20
N GLN A 21 17.76 -11.53 -8.34
CA GLN A 21 17.44 -12.64 -9.27
C GLN A 21 18.70 -13.25 -9.88
N ASN A 22 19.74 -12.45 -10.12
CA ASN A 22 21.06 -12.90 -10.57
C ASN A 22 21.91 -13.56 -9.46
N GLY A 23 21.31 -13.89 -8.31
CA GLY A 23 21.96 -14.68 -7.25
C GLY A 23 22.65 -13.89 -6.15
N LYS A 24 22.73 -12.55 -6.23
CA LYS A 24 23.35 -11.72 -5.17
C LYS A 24 22.54 -11.83 -3.87
N SER A 25 23.20 -11.94 -2.72
CA SER A 25 22.47 -12.05 -1.45
C SER A 25 21.87 -10.70 -1.03
N THR A 26 20.75 -10.74 -0.29
CA THR A 26 20.13 -9.52 0.27
C THR A 26 21.07 -8.77 1.21
N SER A 27 21.95 -9.50 1.92
CA SER A 27 22.96 -8.91 2.80
C SER A 27 24.02 -8.11 2.04
N GLU A 28 24.48 -8.62 0.89
CA GLU A 28 25.45 -7.90 0.04
C GLU A 28 24.83 -6.66 -0.58
N ILE A 29 23.64 -6.78 -1.17
CA ILE A 29 22.91 -5.65 -1.76
C ILE A 29 22.64 -4.58 -0.68
N SER A 30 22.24 -5.00 0.52
CA SER A 30 21.98 -4.09 1.64
C SER A 30 23.22 -3.29 2.04
N ARG A 31 24.39 -3.93 2.08
CA ARG A 31 25.66 -3.28 2.42
C ARG A 31 26.13 -2.31 1.33
N GLU A 32 26.03 -2.71 0.07
CA GLU A 32 26.53 -1.95 -1.08
C GLU A 32 25.70 -0.71 -1.38
N TYR A 33 24.37 -0.87 -1.37
CA TYR A 33 23.44 0.22 -1.71
C TYR A 33 22.89 0.94 -0.48
N GLN A 34 23.29 0.53 0.73
CA GLN A 34 22.81 1.07 2.01
C GLN A 34 21.27 1.06 2.14
N ILE A 35 20.66 -0.03 1.68
CA ILE A 35 19.22 -0.27 1.71
C ILE A 35 18.92 -1.28 2.81
N ALA A 36 17.86 -1.06 3.59
CA ALA A 36 17.43 -2.03 4.58
C ALA A 36 17.03 -3.36 3.90
N LYS A 37 17.44 -4.50 4.47
CA LYS A 37 17.12 -5.84 3.93
C LYS A 37 15.62 -6.04 3.72
N SER A 38 14.79 -5.55 4.65
CA SER A 38 13.32 -5.61 4.56
C SER A 38 12.77 -4.87 3.35
N THR A 39 13.37 -3.73 2.98
CA THR A 39 13.00 -2.96 1.78
C THR A 39 13.33 -3.73 0.51
N ILE A 40 14.50 -4.38 0.45
CA ILE A 40 14.91 -5.22 -0.69
C ILE A 40 13.94 -6.39 -0.85
N ILE A 41 13.66 -7.11 0.24
CA ILE A 41 12.72 -8.26 0.23
C ILE A 41 11.34 -7.80 -0.26
N LYS A 42 10.85 -6.66 0.24
CA LYS A 42 9.58 -6.10 -0.20
C LYS A 42 9.56 -5.85 -1.71
N TRP A 43 10.57 -5.18 -2.27
CA TRP A 43 10.61 -4.91 -3.71
C TRP A 43 10.65 -6.17 -4.55
N VAL A 44 11.38 -7.19 -4.10
CA VAL A 44 11.44 -8.48 -4.79
C VAL A 44 10.07 -9.14 -4.78
N ASN A 45 9.38 -9.16 -3.64
CA ASN A 45 8.06 -9.76 -3.51
C ASN A 45 7.02 -9.00 -4.34
N ASP A 46 6.94 -7.68 -4.20
CA ASP A 46 6.01 -6.82 -4.94
C ASP A 46 6.20 -7.00 -6.46
N TYR A 47 7.45 -6.96 -6.93
CA TYR A 47 7.74 -7.09 -8.36
C TYR A 47 7.52 -8.51 -8.88
N SER A 48 7.80 -9.55 -8.09
CA SER A 48 7.57 -10.95 -8.50
C SER A 48 6.08 -11.29 -8.57
N ASN A 49 5.26 -10.63 -7.75
CA ASN A 49 3.83 -10.87 -7.70
C ASN A 49 3.09 -10.18 -8.87
N SER A 50 3.34 -8.89 -9.08
CA SER A 50 2.55 -8.07 -10.03
C SER A 50 3.37 -7.41 -11.14
N GLY A 51 4.70 -7.51 -11.12
CA GLY A 51 5.58 -6.70 -11.99
C GLY A 51 5.59 -5.21 -11.65
N SER A 52 4.95 -4.82 -10.53
CA SER A 52 4.78 -3.43 -10.10
C SER A 52 5.23 -3.26 -8.65
N PHE A 53 5.78 -2.08 -8.33
CA PHE A 53 6.08 -1.68 -6.95
C PHE A 53 4.94 -0.91 -6.29
N LYS A 54 3.81 -0.72 -6.99
CA LYS A 54 2.67 0.00 -6.46
C LYS A 54 1.90 -0.92 -5.53
N ALA A 55 1.53 -0.41 -4.36
CA ALA A 55 0.77 -1.18 -3.38
C ALA A 55 -0.58 -1.64 -3.94
N LYS A 56 -1.26 -0.81 -4.75
CA LYS A 56 -2.55 -1.16 -5.36
C LYS A 56 -2.48 -2.42 -6.21
N ASP A 57 -1.40 -2.57 -6.97
CA ASP A 57 -1.22 -3.68 -7.92
C ASP A 57 -0.82 -4.98 -7.20
N ASN A 58 -0.41 -4.89 -5.93
CA ASN A 58 0.00 -6.02 -5.09
C ASN A 58 -1.03 -6.40 -4.02
N ARG A 59 -2.21 -5.77 -4.04
CA ARG A 59 -3.29 -6.13 -3.12
C ARG A 59 -3.99 -7.40 -3.58
N THR A 60 -4.44 -8.20 -2.62
CA THR A 60 -5.35 -9.31 -2.93
C THR A 60 -6.76 -8.77 -3.22
N GLU A 61 -7.62 -9.62 -3.80
CA GLU A 61 -9.01 -9.23 -4.07
C GLU A 61 -9.76 -8.94 -2.76
N GLU A 62 -9.50 -9.71 -1.71
CA GLU A 62 -10.08 -9.50 -0.38
C GLU A 62 -9.67 -8.15 0.22
N GLU A 63 -8.42 -7.73 0.00
CA GLU A 63 -7.96 -6.41 0.45
C GLU A 63 -8.65 -5.28 -0.33
N ASN A 64 -8.87 -5.45 -1.63
CA ASN A 64 -9.60 -4.49 -2.45
C ASN A 64 -11.08 -4.40 -2.03
N GLU A 65 -11.72 -5.54 -1.79
CA GLU A 65 -13.09 -5.61 -1.30
C GLU A 65 -13.21 -4.95 0.08
N LEU A 66 -12.27 -5.21 1.00
CA LEU A 66 -12.24 -4.57 2.31
C LEU A 66 -12.13 -3.04 2.22
N ILE A 67 -11.32 -2.51 1.29
CA ILE A 67 -11.21 -1.07 1.05
C ILE A 67 -12.56 -0.51 0.58
N ARG A 68 -13.17 -1.17 -0.42
CA ARG A 68 -14.47 -0.77 -0.97
C ARG A 68 -15.57 -0.76 0.10
N LEU A 69 -15.68 -1.84 0.88
CA LEU A 69 -16.66 -1.96 1.95
C LEU A 69 -16.49 -0.88 3.02
N ARG A 70 -15.25 -0.51 3.35
CA ARG A 70 -14.98 0.59 4.30
C ARG A 70 -15.41 1.94 3.76
N GLU A 71 -15.19 2.19 2.47
CA GLU A 71 -15.64 3.43 1.81
C GLU A 71 -17.17 3.52 1.78
N GLU A 72 -17.84 2.44 1.38
CA GLU A 72 -19.30 2.34 1.35
C GLU A 72 -19.90 2.49 2.75
N ASN A 73 -19.35 1.78 3.75
CA ASN A 73 -19.83 1.90 5.12
C ASN A 73 -19.71 3.33 5.64
N LYS A 74 -18.60 4.02 5.33
CA LYS A 74 -18.39 5.42 5.71
C LYS A 74 -19.42 6.34 5.05
N GLN A 75 -19.75 6.12 3.78
CA GLN A 75 -20.80 6.86 3.07
C GLN A 75 -22.17 6.63 3.70
N LEU A 76 -22.54 5.37 3.92
CA LEU A 76 -23.81 5.00 4.55
C LEU A 76 -23.96 5.58 5.95
N MET A 77 -22.88 5.63 6.74
CA MET A 77 -22.90 6.28 8.05
C MET A 77 -23.22 7.79 7.94
N MET A 78 -22.59 8.49 6.98
CA MET A 78 -22.88 9.91 6.75
C MET A 78 -24.31 10.14 6.28
N GLU A 79 -24.80 9.34 5.34
CA GLU A 79 -26.19 9.41 4.87
C GLU A 79 -27.18 9.16 6.01
N ASN A 80 -26.91 8.15 6.84
CA ASN A 80 -27.74 7.86 8.01
C ASN A 80 -27.77 9.02 9.00
N ASP A 81 -26.63 9.67 9.24
CA ASP A 81 -26.57 10.84 10.12
C ASP A 81 -27.35 12.02 9.54
N ILE A 82 -27.26 12.29 8.23
CA ILE A 82 -28.06 13.33 7.56
C ILE A 82 -29.56 13.03 7.70
N LEU A 83 -29.97 11.78 7.45
CA LEU A 83 -31.38 11.37 7.56
C LEU A 83 -31.89 11.51 9.00
N LYS A 84 -31.08 11.15 10.01
CA LYS A 84 -31.42 11.35 11.42
C LYS A 84 -31.60 12.83 11.75
N GLN A 85 -30.71 13.70 11.28
CA GLN A 85 -30.83 15.14 11.49
C GLN A 85 -32.09 15.70 10.81
N ALA A 86 -32.40 15.28 9.58
CA ALA A 86 -33.62 15.68 8.88
C ALA A 86 -34.89 15.23 9.63
N ALA A 87 -34.92 14.00 10.12
CA ALA A 87 -36.05 13.48 10.90
C ALA A 87 -36.29 14.29 12.19
N LEU A 88 -35.23 14.68 12.90
CA LEU A 88 -35.33 15.53 14.09
C LEU A 88 -35.88 16.92 13.78
N ILE A 89 -35.49 17.51 12.64
CA ILE A 89 -36.02 18.81 12.20
C ILE A 89 -37.51 18.69 11.85
N MET A 90 -37.90 17.64 11.12
CA MET A 90 -39.31 17.41 10.75
C MET A 90 -40.20 17.14 11.96
N ALA A 91 -39.72 16.40 12.97
CA ALA A 91 -40.49 16.10 14.18
C ALA A 91 -40.71 17.31 15.11
N ARG A 92 -39.99 18.42 14.89
CA ARG A 92 -40.11 19.67 15.65
C ARG A 92 -41.03 20.70 14.98
N LYS A 93 -41.59 20.37 13.81
CA LYS A 93 -42.58 21.17 13.08
C LYS A 93 -43.98 20.66 13.37
#